data_AF-A0A1C6MEY8-F1
#
_entry.id   AF-A0A1C6MEY8-F1
#
_cell.length_a   1.000
_cell.length_b   1.000
_cell.length_c   1.000
_cell.angle_alpha   90.00
_cell.angle_beta   90.00
_cell.angle_gamma   90.00
#
_symmetry.space_group_name_H-M   'P 1'
#
loop_
_entity.id
_entity.type
_entity.pdbx_description
1 polymer ?
#
loop_
_entity_poly.entity_id
_entity_poly.type
_entity_poly.pdbx_seq_one_letter_code
_entity_poly.pdbx_strand_id
1 'polypeptide(L)'
;MIQPNHSADRGLVAPSAPSSGEAPAPTRHAAFTAALAGGGHLTATDVPALAHAAGLRERWPEPLYAKFLGTLAASRAATVTRAYTTAFSGRFLLGHRRPLLDGPTPRHPEIGFRWTRGRREGTLVLSRTADRKAHST
;
A
#
# COMPACT_ATOMS: atom_id res chain seq x y z
N MET A 1 48.38 -37.58 -11.23
CA MET A 1 48.72 -36.32 -11.91
C MET A 1 47.54 -35.89 -12.77
N ILE A 2 46.55 -35.16 -12.21
CA ILE A 2 45.61 -34.23 -12.89
C ILE A 2 45.12 -33.28 -11.78
N GLN A 3 45.27 -31.96 -11.94
CA GLN A 3 44.77 -30.94 -11.00
C GLN A 3 43.28 -30.60 -11.27
N PRO A 4 42.57 -29.98 -10.30
CA PRO A 4 41.11 -29.93 -10.26
C PRO A 4 40.54 -28.76 -11.07
N ASN A 5 39.27 -28.86 -11.47
CA ASN A 5 38.51 -27.73 -12.01
C ASN A 5 37.38 -27.33 -11.05
N HIS A 6 37.29 -26.02 -10.83
CA HIS A 6 36.40 -25.33 -9.89
C HIS A 6 34.92 -25.42 -10.29
N SER A 7 34.04 -25.51 -9.28
CA SER A 7 32.64 -25.06 -9.32
C SER A 7 32.30 -24.57 -7.91
N ALA A 8 32.42 -23.27 -7.67
CA ALA A 8 31.34 -22.28 -7.77
C ALA A 8 30.64 -22.09 -6.41
N ASP A 9 31.30 -21.31 -5.54
CA ASP A 9 30.63 -20.55 -4.48
C ASP A 9 30.43 -19.11 -5.00
N ARG A 10 29.19 -18.76 -5.28
CA ARG A 10 28.74 -17.36 -5.41
C ARG A 10 27.43 -17.25 -4.65
N GLY A 11 27.56 -17.07 -3.34
CA GLY A 11 26.48 -16.64 -2.47
C GLY A 11 25.75 -15.42 -3.03
N LEU A 12 24.46 -15.58 -3.27
CA LEU A 12 23.53 -14.51 -3.60
C LEU A 12 23.23 -13.73 -2.32
N VAL A 13 23.90 -12.60 -2.09
CA VAL A 13 23.55 -11.70 -0.98
C VAL A 13 22.26 -10.96 -1.35
N ALA A 14 21.18 -11.22 -0.61
CA ALA A 14 19.94 -10.47 -0.72
C ALA A 14 20.15 -9.02 -0.23
N PRO A 15 19.64 -8.00 -0.94
CA PRO A 15 19.77 -6.62 -0.49
C PRO A 15 18.96 -6.39 0.79
N SER A 16 19.59 -5.76 1.78
CA SER A 16 19.00 -5.37 3.06
C SER A 16 17.75 -4.51 2.87
N ALA A 17 16.70 -4.78 3.65
CA ALA A 17 15.48 -3.99 3.69
C ALA A 17 15.77 -2.56 4.20
N PRO A 18 15.09 -1.52 3.67
CA PRO A 18 15.26 -0.16 4.17
C PRO A 18 14.71 0.01 5.59
N SER A 19 15.45 0.72 6.43
CA SER A 19 15.06 1.10 7.78
C SER A 19 13.81 1.96 7.80
N SER A 20 12.92 1.70 8.76
CA SER A 20 11.72 2.48 9.04
C SER A 20 12.06 3.95 9.27
N GLY A 21 11.82 4.83 8.30
CA GLY A 21 12.13 6.25 8.49
C GLY A 21 11.60 7.19 7.41
N GLU A 22 11.54 6.77 6.14
CA GLU A 22 11.14 7.71 5.09
C GLU A 22 10.41 6.98 3.97
N ALA A 23 9.07 7.02 4.01
CA ALA A 23 8.28 6.65 2.86
C ALA A 23 8.53 7.72 1.77
N PRO A 24 9.04 7.36 0.58
CA PRO A 24 9.28 8.34 -0.46
C PRO A 24 7.96 9.04 -0.82
N ALA A 25 8.00 10.37 -0.93
CA ALA A 25 6.84 11.16 -1.33
C ALA A 25 6.22 10.57 -2.60
N PRO A 26 4.90 10.28 -2.62
CA PRO A 26 4.29 9.63 -3.77
C PRO A 26 4.44 10.53 -5.00
N THR A 27 5.16 10.03 -6.00
CA THR A 27 5.22 10.64 -7.33
C THR A 27 3.81 10.70 -7.91
N ARG A 28 3.53 11.71 -8.74
CA ARG A 28 2.20 12.09 -9.28
C ARG A 28 1.39 10.99 -10.00
N HIS A 29 1.90 9.76 -10.07
CA HIS A 29 1.27 8.60 -10.73
C HIS A 29 1.28 7.33 -9.86
N ALA A 30 1.51 7.43 -8.56
CA ALA A 30 1.35 6.29 -7.64
C ALA A 30 -0.14 6.12 -7.30
N ALA A 31 -0.73 4.99 -7.72
CA ALA A 31 -2.00 4.53 -7.17
C ALA A 31 -1.75 3.88 -5.82
N PHE A 32 -2.76 3.82 -4.96
CA PHE A 32 -2.67 3.10 -3.69
C PHE A 32 -3.93 2.29 -3.43
N THR A 33 -3.76 1.27 -2.59
CA THR A 33 -4.87 0.62 -1.90
C THR A 33 -4.79 1.01 -0.42
N ALA A 34 -5.92 1.35 0.18
CA ALA A 34 -6.05 1.54 1.62
C ALA A 34 -6.78 0.34 2.23
N ALA A 35 -6.25 -0.20 3.32
CA ALA A 35 -6.87 -1.29 4.07
C ALA A 35 -7.19 -0.82 5.48
N LEU A 36 -8.39 -1.15 5.98
CA LEU A 36 -8.85 -0.82 7.31
C LEU A 36 -8.66 -2.02 8.25
N ALA A 37 -7.60 -1.98 9.05
CA ALA A 37 -7.32 -2.99 10.05
C ALA A 37 -8.46 -3.10 11.08
N GLY A 38 -8.82 -4.33 11.43
CA GLY A 38 -9.96 -4.62 12.31
C GLY A 38 -11.33 -4.41 11.67
N GLY A 39 -11.41 -4.01 10.40
CA GLY A 39 -12.66 -3.93 9.65
C GLY A 39 -13.06 -5.25 9.00
N GLY A 40 -14.36 -5.55 9.01
CA GLY A 40 -15.01 -6.56 8.15
C GLY A 40 -15.56 -5.96 6.85
N HIS A 41 -16.12 -6.81 5.99
CA HIS A 41 -16.58 -6.45 4.64
C HIS A 41 -17.57 -5.27 4.58
N LEU A 42 -18.45 -5.13 5.58
CA LEU A 42 -19.49 -4.11 5.65
C LEU A 42 -19.07 -2.88 6.47
N THR A 43 -17.81 -2.80 6.92
CA THR A 43 -17.33 -1.71 7.80
C THR A 43 -17.47 -0.32 7.17
N ALA A 44 -17.40 -0.23 5.84
CA ALA A 44 -17.54 1.04 5.12
C ALA A 44 -19.00 1.45 4.82
N THR A 45 -19.97 0.85 5.52
CA THR A 45 -21.40 1.14 5.40
C THR A 45 -21.99 1.57 6.75
N ASP A 46 -23.29 1.85 6.81
CA ASP A 46 -23.99 2.11 8.07
C ASP A 46 -24.38 0.82 8.83
N VAL A 47 -24.14 -0.37 8.26
CA VAL A 47 -24.47 -1.65 8.89
C VAL A 47 -23.83 -1.82 10.28
N PRO A 48 -22.56 -1.46 10.55
CA PRO A 48 -22.00 -1.54 11.90
C PRO A 48 -22.78 -0.73 12.94
N ALA A 49 -23.29 0.45 12.57
CA ALA A 49 -24.08 1.28 13.48
C ALA A 49 -25.45 0.65 13.76
N LEU A 50 -26.11 0.14 12.72
CA LEU A 50 -27.38 -0.59 12.86
C LEU A 50 -27.22 -1.87 13.67
N ALA A 51 -26.15 -2.64 13.41
CA ALA A 51 -25.83 -3.87 14.13
C ALA A 51 -25.53 -3.62 15.61
N HIS A 52 -24.81 -2.54 15.92
CA HIS A 52 -24.55 -2.10 17.29
C HIS A 52 -25.86 -1.72 18.00
N ALA A 53 -26.71 -0.90 17.37
CA ALA A 53 -28.00 -0.50 17.94
C ALA A 53 -28.95 -1.69 18.16
N ALA A 54 -28.87 -2.72 17.32
CA ALA A 54 -29.68 -3.93 17.42
C ALA A 54 -29.09 -5.02 18.34
N GLY A 55 -27.95 -4.77 18.98
CA GLY A 55 -27.27 -5.74 19.87
C GLY A 55 -26.87 -7.02 19.14
N LEU A 56 -26.41 -6.92 17.89
CA LEU A 56 -26.10 -8.11 17.08
C LEU A 56 -24.79 -8.78 17.51
N ARG A 57 -23.91 -8.09 18.24
CA ARG A 57 -22.64 -8.65 18.71
C ARG A 57 -22.87 -9.87 19.60
N GLU A 58 -23.90 -9.84 20.43
CA GLU A 58 -24.26 -10.89 21.38
C GLU A 58 -25.16 -11.96 20.74
N ARG A 59 -25.74 -11.69 19.57
CA ARG A 59 -26.78 -12.52 18.93
C ARG A 59 -26.29 -13.29 17.71
N TRP A 60 -25.28 -12.78 17.02
CA TRP A 60 -24.74 -13.40 15.82
C TRP A 60 -23.56 -14.32 16.15
N PRO A 61 -23.36 -15.42 15.39
CA PRO A 61 -22.16 -16.23 15.50
C PRO A 61 -20.90 -15.38 15.27
N GLU A 62 -19.92 -15.49 16.17
CA GLU A 62 -18.68 -14.69 16.10
C GLU A 62 -17.97 -14.77 14.74
N PRO A 63 -17.86 -15.93 14.05
CA PRO A 63 -17.23 -15.97 12.73
C PRO A 63 -17.95 -15.11 11.67
N LEU A 64 -19.29 -15.03 11.74
CA LEU A 64 -20.07 -14.19 10.82
C LEU A 64 -19.94 -12.72 11.19
N TYR A 65 -20.04 -12.40 12.49
CA TYR A 65 -19.89 -11.03 12.96
C TYR A 65 -18.51 -10.48 12.59
N ALA A 66 -17.43 -11.20 12.90
CA ALA A 66 -16.07 -10.79 12.59
C ALA A 66 -15.83 -10.64 11.08
N LYS A 67 -16.35 -11.54 10.25
CA LYS A 67 -16.21 -11.46 8.78
C LYS A 67 -16.85 -10.18 8.20
N PHE A 68 -18.04 -9.83 8.66
CA PHE A 68 -18.79 -8.72 8.07
C PHE A 68 -18.55 -7.38 8.76
N LEU A 69 -18.39 -7.37 10.08
CA LEU A 69 -18.32 -6.14 10.89
C LEU A 69 -16.96 -5.95 11.55
N GLY A 70 -16.15 -7.00 11.66
CA GLY A 70 -14.82 -6.94 12.25
C GLY A 70 -14.86 -6.68 13.76
N THR A 71 -13.81 -6.05 14.26
CA THR A 71 -13.61 -5.71 15.68
C THR A 71 -13.61 -4.21 15.93
N LEU A 72 -13.66 -3.40 14.87
CA LEU A 72 -13.66 -1.95 14.98
C LEU A 72 -15.00 -1.44 15.54
N ALA A 73 -14.95 -0.50 16.48
CA ALA A 73 -16.15 0.15 16.99
C ALA A 73 -16.93 0.84 15.85
N ALA A 74 -18.27 0.74 15.86
CA ALA A 74 -19.12 1.26 14.79
C ALA A 74 -18.92 2.77 14.52
N SER A 75 -18.81 3.57 15.60
CA SER A 75 -18.54 5.01 15.50
C SER A 75 -17.18 5.30 14.86
N ARG A 76 -16.18 4.45 15.14
CA ARG A 76 -14.84 4.59 14.59
C ARG A 76 -14.81 4.22 13.11
N ALA A 77 -15.48 3.14 12.71
CA ALA A 77 -15.68 2.76 11.32
C ALA A 77 -16.29 3.91 10.50
N ALA A 78 -17.39 4.51 10.99
CA ALA A 78 -18.04 5.63 10.33
C ALA A 78 -17.11 6.86 10.23
N THR A 79 -16.37 7.17 11.29
CA THR A 79 -15.41 8.29 11.31
C THR A 79 -14.32 8.12 10.26
N VAL A 80 -13.71 6.94 10.19
CA VAL A 80 -12.63 6.65 9.23
C VAL A 80 -13.15 6.68 7.80
N THR A 81 -14.26 5.98 7.51
CA THR A 81 -14.87 5.94 6.18
C THR A 81 -15.20 7.36 5.69
N ARG A 82 -15.87 8.18 6.51
CA ARG A 82 -16.21 9.55 6.12
C ARG A 82 -14.97 10.41 5.86
N ALA A 83 -13.95 10.31 6.71
CA ALA A 83 -12.72 11.07 6.55
C ALA A 83 -12.00 10.75 5.23
N TYR A 84 -11.84 9.46 4.92
CA TYR A 84 -11.12 9.02 3.73
C TYR A 84 -11.92 9.24 2.44
N THR A 85 -13.24 9.02 2.44
CA THR A 85 -14.10 9.36 1.29
C THR A 85 -14.09 10.86 1.02
N THR A 86 -14.20 11.69 2.06
CA THR A 86 -14.14 13.16 1.92
C THR A 86 -12.78 13.62 1.41
N ALA A 87 -11.69 13.04 1.92
CA ALA A 87 -10.35 13.34 1.44
C ALA A 87 -10.18 12.93 -0.02
N PHE A 88 -10.68 11.76 -0.41
CA PHE A 88 -10.62 11.28 -1.80
C PHE A 88 -11.36 12.23 -2.74
N SER A 89 -12.65 12.48 -2.49
CA SER A 89 -13.44 13.38 -3.32
C SER A 89 -12.89 14.81 -3.32
N GLY A 90 -12.43 15.30 -2.16
CA GLY A 90 -11.80 16.61 -2.05
C GLY A 90 -10.53 16.75 -2.87
N ARG A 91 -9.71 15.69 -2.98
CA ARG A 91 -8.50 15.71 -3.81
C ARG A 91 -8.82 15.61 -5.30
N PHE A 92 -9.64 14.64 -5.68
CA PHE A 92 -9.79 14.26 -7.08
C PHE A 92 -10.91 14.99 -7.81
N LEU A 93 -11.94 15.47 -7.11
CA LEU A 93 -13.03 16.24 -7.72
C LEU A 93 -12.85 17.75 -7.53
N LEU A 94 -12.19 18.18 -6.45
CA LEU A 94 -12.05 19.60 -6.09
C LEU A 94 -10.61 20.12 -6.12
N GLY A 95 -9.61 19.26 -6.39
CA GLY A 95 -8.21 19.66 -6.49
C GLY A 95 -7.55 20.06 -5.15
N HIS A 96 -8.18 19.79 -4.01
CA HIS A 96 -7.62 20.16 -2.71
C HIS A 96 -6.47 19.25 -2.29
N ARG A 97 -5.45 19.82 -1.64
CA ARG A 97 -4.47 19.00 -0.92
C ARG A 97 -5.14 18.30 0.26
N ARG A 98 -4.97 16.98 0.35
CA ARG A 98 -5.53 16.14 1.40
C ARG A 98 -4.45 15.20 1.94
N PRO A 99 -3.67 15.64 2.95
CA PRO A 99 -2.56 14.88 3.52
C PRO A 99 -2.94 13.49 4.01
N LEU A 100 -4.23 13.28 4.34
CA LEU A 100 -4.78 12.00 4.73
C LEU A 100 -4.56 10.89 3.68
N LEU A 101 -4.36 11.25 2.41
CA LEU A 101 -4.14 10.31 1.31
C LEU A 101 -2.66 10.16 0.94
N ASP A 102 -1.76 10.88 1.61
CA ASP A 102 -0.33 10.86 1.30
C ASP A 102 0.43 9.79 2.10
N GLY A 103 -0.21 9.21 3.13
CA GLY A 103 0.35 8.10 3.91
C GLY A 103 -0.36 7.85 5.24
N PRO A 104 0.19 6.93 6.06
CA PRO A 104 -0.31 6.64 7.40
C PRO A 104 -0.32 7.89 8.30
N THR A 105 -1.28 7.96 9.22
CA THR A 105 -1.39 9.05 10.18
C THR A 105 -1.70 8.53 11.58
N PRO A 106 -1.13 9.11 12.65
CA PRO A 106 -1.45 8.73 14.03
C PRO A 106 -2.93 8.88 14.38
N ARG A 107 -3.67 9.75 13.68
CA ARG A 107 -5.10 9.96 13.90
C ARG A 107 -5.96 8.80 13.35
N HIS A 108 -5.43 8.02 12.41
CA HIS A 108 -6.08 6.88 11.78
C HIS A 108 -5.11 5.69 11.71
N PRO A 109 -4.70 5.14 12.86
CA PRO A 109 -3.71 4.06 12.92
C PRO A 109 -4.20 2.77 12.28
N GLU A 110 -5.51 2.64 12.06
CA GLU A 110 -6.14 1.47 11.45
C GLU A 110 -5.95 1.42 9.94
N ILE A 111 -5.54 2.53 9.30
CA ILE A 111 -5.40 2.60 7.86
C ILE A 111 -3.97 2.25 7.43
N GLY A 112 -3.85 1.10 6.76
CA GLY A 112 -2.65 0.69 6.06
C GLY A 112 -2.68 1.13 4.60
N PHE A 113 -1.56 1.66 4.10
CA PHE A 113 -1.38 2.00 2.69
C PHE A 113 -0.51 0.97 1.99
N ARG A 114 -0.94 0.55 0.79
CA ARG A 114 -0.10 -0.18 -0.15
C ARG A 114 0.00 0.62 -1.44
N TRP A 115 1.20 1.11 -1.73
CA TRP A 115 1.47 1.90 -2.93
C TRP A 115 1.80 1.01 -4.11
N THR A 116 1.18 1.30 -5.25
CA THR A 116 1.51 0.70 -6.54
C THR A 116 2.27 1.73 -7.36
N ARG A 117 3.55 1.45 -7.62
CA ARG A 117 4.36 2.29 -8.49
C ARG A 117 3.82 2.17 -9.92
N GLY A 118 3.46 3.29 -10.54
CA GLY A 118 3.13 3.31 -11.96
C GLY A 118 4.31 2.76 -12.77
N ARG A 119 4.05 1.81 -13.68
CA ARG A 119 5.07 1.38 -14.65
C ARG A 119 5.53 2.62 -15.42
N ARG A 120 6.84 2.86 -15.46
CA ARG A 120 7.41 3.74 -16.50
C ARG A 120 7.23 2.98 -17.81
N GLU A 121 6.43 3.50 -18.74
CA GLU A 121 6.59 3.09 -20.14
C GLU A 121 8.03 3.41 -20.55
N GLY A 122 8.74 2.40 -21.05
CA GLY A 122 10.18 2.43 -21.20
C GLY A 122 10.62 3.50 -22.19
N THR A 123 11.40 4.47 -21.71
CA THR A 123 12.41 5.11 -22.56
C THR A 123 13.51 4.08 -22.78
N LEU A 124 13.43 3.33 -23.88
CA LEU A 124 14.58 2.63 -24.45
C LEU A 124 15.59 3.72 -24.86
N VAL A 125 16.56 3.99 -24.01
CA VAL A 125 17.78 4.70 -24.43
C VAL A 125 18.57 3.70 -25.25
N LEU A 126 18.42 3.78 -26.58
CA LEU A 126 19.34 3.14 -27.52
C LEU A 126 20.72 3.76 -27.30
N SER A 127 21.56 3.09 -26.51
CA SER A 127 22.98 3.38 -26.44
C SER A 127 23.58 3.10 -27.81
N ARG A 128 23.77 4.17 -28.59
CA ARG A 128 24.52 4.17 -29.84
C ARG A 128 25.98 3.89 -29.47
N THR A 129 26.42 2.63 -29.53
CA THR A 129 27.85 2.30 -29.56
C THR A 129 28.41 2.83 -30.86
N ALA A 130 29.00 4.02 -30.81
CA ALA A 130 29.82 4.54 -31.89
C ALA A 130 31.13 3.75 -31.90
N ASP A 131 31.28 2.95 -32.95
CA ASP A 131 32.54 2.43 -33.43
C ASP A 131 33.53 3.59 -33.63
N ARG A 132 34.72 3.48 -33.02
CA ARG A 132 35.88 4.27 -33.42
C ARG A 132 37.12 3.39 -33.35
N LYS A 133 37.44 2.77 -34.48
CA LYS A 133 38.79 2.30 -34.83
C LYS A 133 39.84 3.42 -34.68
N ALA A 134 40.96 3.07 -34.07
CA ALA A 134 42.32 3.57 -34.36
C ALA A 134 43.28 2.49 -33.80
N HIS A 135 43.88 1.60 -34.59
CA HIS A 135 45.05 1.76 -35.48
C HIS A 135 46.26 2.48 -34.84
N SER A 136 47.36 1.71 -34.79
CA SER A 136 48.77 2.07 -34.54
C SER A 136 49.11 2.48 -33.11
N THR A 137 50.14 1.93 -32.46
CA THR A 137 51.49 1.59 -32.98
C THR A 137 52.10 0.47 -32.15
#